data_AF-A0A1H6MQ06-F1
#
_entry.id   AF-A0A1H6MQ06-F1
#
_cell.length_a   1.000
_cell.length_b   1.000
_cell.length_c   1.000
_cell.angle_alpha   90.00
_cell.angle_beta   90.00
_cell.angle_gamma   90.00
#
_symmetry.space_group_name_H-M   'P 1'
#
loop_
_entity.id
_entity.type
_entity.pdbx_description
1 polymer ?
#
loop_
_entity_poly.entity_id
_entity_poly.type
_entity_poly.pdbx_seq_one_letter_code
_entity_poly.pdbx_strand_id
1 'polypeptide(L)'
;MNVFYTVDGQAGAMLMPATFLLYAKAEDLAELVASDFWRYHQSPPETCEVHLKQVDGVELGMFEVQCVTRPVYTAKAVNRG
;
A
#
# COMPACT_ATOMS: atom_id res chain seq x y z
N MET A 1 -2.46 13.51 -6.60
CA MET A 1 -3.13 13.66 -5.29
C MET A 1 -2.22 13.10 -4.22
N ASN A 2 -2.23 13.68 -3.03
CA ASN A 2 -1.40 13.21 -1.92
C ASN A 2 -2.22 12.24 -1.07
N VAL A 3 -1.65 11.06 -0.83
CA VAL A 3 -2.11 10.13 0.20
C VAL A 3 -1.24 10.36 1.42
N PHE A 4 -1.83 10.82 2.52
CA PHE A 4 -1.17 10.94 3.81
C PHE A 4 -1.57 9.76 4.69
N TYR A 5 -0.58 9.07 5.25
CA TYR A 5 -0.80 7.84 5.98
C TYR A 5 0.13 7.73 7.20
N THR A 6 -0.12 6.76 8.06
CA THR A 6 0.91 6.24 8.98
C THR A 6 1.08 4.75 8.84
N VAL A 7 2.30 4.25 9.02
CA VAL A 7 2.63 2.83 9.20
C VAL A 7 3.23 2.66 10.59
N ASP A 8 2.61 1.85 11.45
CA ASP A 8 2.96 1.68 12.87
C ASP A 8 3.17 3.03 13.59
N GLY A 9 2.27 3.98 13.32
CA GLY A 9 2.30 5.34 13.86
C GLY A 9 3.31 6.29 13.20
N GLN A 10 4.18 5.82 12.30
CA GLN A 10 5.13 6.66 11.57
C GLN A 10 4.48 7.29 10.33
N ALA A 11 4.53 8.61 10.23
CA ALA A 11 3.89 9.33 9.13
C ALA A 11 4.63 9.15 7.80
N GLY A 12 3.85 8.96 6.74
CA GLY A 12 4.33 8.90 5.36
C GLY A 12 3.39 9.64 4.42
N ALA A 13 3.90 9.92 3.22
CA ALA A 13 3.11 10.50 2.15
C ALA A 13 3.48 9.86 0.82
N MET A 14 2.48 9.64 -0.03
CA MET A 14 2.66 9.07 -1.36
C MET A 14 1.93 9.93 -2.39
N LEU A 15 2.63 10.26 -3.48
CA LEU A 15 2.03 10.90 -4.64
C LEU A 15 1.36 9.84 -5.51
N MET A 16 0.04 9.95 -5.65
CA MET A 16 -0.75 9.05 -6.48
C MET A 16 -1.47 9.79 -7.62
N PRO A 17 -1.47 9.26 -8.85
CA PRO A 17 -2.34 9.77 -9.91
C PRO A 17 -3.81 9.70 -9.48
N ALA A 18 -4.59 10.75 -9.76
CA ALA A 18 -6.02 10.79 -9.40
C ALA A 18 -6.81 9.62 -10.01
N THR A 19 -6.42 9.17 -11.20
CA THR A 19 -7.04 8.02 -11.87
C THR A 19 -6.89 6.72 -11.09
N PHE A 20 -5.81 6.54 -10.32
CA PHE A 20 -5.65 5.36 -9.47
C PHE A 20 -6.59 5.40 -8.27
N LEU A 21 -6.78 6.57 -7.65
CA LEU A 21 -7.65 6.71 -6.49
C LEU A 21 -9.13 6.48 -6.82
N LEU A 22 -9.55 6.71 -8.06
CA LEU A 22 -10.93 6.44 -8.51
C LEU A 22 -11.32 4.96 -8.49
N TYR A 23 -10.34 4.06 -8.61
CA TYR A 23 -10.58 2.61 -8.73
C TYR A 23 -9.95 1.79 -7.61
N ALA A 24 -9.05 2.37 -6.82
CA ALA A 24 -8.38 1.67 -5.75
C ALA A 24 -9.33 1.46 -4.57
N LYS A 25 -9.35 0.25 -4.02
CA LYS A 25 -9.99 0.02 -2.72
C LYS A 25 -9.08 0.56 -1.62
N ALA A 26 -9.67 0.84 -0.46
CA ALA A 26 -8.90 1.35 0.68
C ALA A 26 -7.84 0.31 1.13
N GLU A 27 -8.16 -0.97 1.06
CA GLU A 27 -7.25 -2.07 1.36
C GLU A 27 -6.08 -2.11 0.38
N ASP A 28 -6.33 -1.97 -0.93
CA ASP A 28 -5.28 -1.94 -1.96
C ASP A 28 -4.33 -0.74 -1.73
N LEU A 29 -4.87 0.41 -1.29
CA LEU A 29 -4.07 1.58 -0.93
C LEU A 29 -3.26 1.35 0.33
N ALA A 30 -3.82 0.70 1.34
CA ALA A 30 -3.13 0.38 2.58
C ALA A 30 -1.93 -0.55 2.32
N GLU A 31 -2.12 -1.59 1.50
CA GLU A 31 -1.04 -2.48 1.07
C GLU A 31 0.04 -1.74 0.27
N LEU A 32 -0.37 -0.86 -0.64
CA LEU A 32 0.57 -0.08 -1.47
C LEU A 32 1.45 0.84 -0.61
N VAL A 33 0.85 1.60 0.32
CA VAL A 33 1.62 2.52 1.17
C VAL A 33 2.50 1.78 2.17
N ALA A 34 2.05 0.64 2.71
CA ALA A 34 2.89 -0.22 3.52
C ALA A 34 4.10 -0.76 2.73
N SER A 35 3.85 -1.25 1.51
CA SER A 35 4.91 -1.77 0.63
C SER A 35 5.93 -0.69 0.31
N ASP A 36 5.49 0.52 -0.07
CA ASP A 36 6.41 1.63 -0.37
C ASP A 36 7.17 2.09 0.87
N PHE A 37 6.50 2.25 2.01
CA PHE A 37 7.13 2.63 3.27
C PHE A 37 8.28 1.67 3.61
N TRP A 38 8.02 0.36 3.63
CA TRP A 38 9.01 -0.64 4.00
C TRP A 38 10.09 -0.87 2.94
N ARG A 39 9.95 -0.39 1.69
CA ARG A 39 11.07 -0.42 0.71
C ARG A 39 12.23 0.46 1.13
N TYR A 40 11.96 1.54 1.85
CA TYR A 40 12.98 2.48 2.30
C TYR A 40 13.42 2.26 3.76
N HIS A 41 12.81 1.30 4.45
CA HIS A 41 13.13 0.93 5.82
C HIS A 41 13.74 -0.49 5.86
N GLN A 42 14.62 -0.75 6.82
CA GLN A 42 15.21 -2.08 6.98
C GLN A 42 14.26 -2.99 7.77
N SER A 43 14.16 -4.25 7.37
CA SER A 43 13.46 -5.32 8.10
C SER A 43 11.97 -5.05 8.37
N PRO A 44 11.10 -5.18 7.36
CA PRO A 44 9.66 -5.12 7.58
C PRO A 44 9.22 -6.17 8.63
N PRO A 45 8.27 -5.83 9.52
CA PRO A 45 7.67 -6.78 10.45
C PRO A 45 6.81 -7.81 9.71
N GLU A 46 6.26 -8.81 10.40
CA GLU A 46 5.31 -9.76 9.78
C GLU A 46 3.95 -9.10 9.50
N THR A 47 3.54 -8.18 10.37
CA THR A 47 2.34 -7.35 10.24
C THR A 47 2.67 -5.91 10.64
N CYS A 48 1.99 -4.95 10.02
CA CYS A 48 2.01 -3.55 10.43
C CYS A 48 0.62 -2.94 10.36
N GLU A 49 0.37 -1.93 11.17
CA GLU A 49 -0.87 -1.15 11.15
C GLU A 49 -0.72 0.05 10.21
N VAL A 50 -1.63 0.21 9.27
CA VAL A 50 -1.69 1.32 8.33
C VAL A 50 -2.90 2.18 8.60
N HIS A 51 -2.71 3.48 8.79
CA HIS A 51 -3.81 4.45 8.87
C HIS A 51 -3.79 5.33 7.63
N LEU A 52 -4.83 5.24 6.80
CA LEU A 52 -5.04 6.12 5.66
C LEU A 52 -5.73 7.42 6.12
N LYS A 53 -4.92 8.32 6.69
CA LYS A 53 -5.39 9.57 7.33
C LYS A 53 -6.09 10.52 6.38
N GLN A 54 -5.54 10.69 5.17
CA GLN A 54 -6.12 11.61 4.20
C GLN A 54 -5.79 11.16 2.78
N VAL A 55 -6.81 10.67 2.09
CA VAL A 55 -6.81 10.29 0.68
C VAL A 55 -7.76 11.21 -0.05
N ASP A 56 -7.21 12.14 -0.84
CA ASP A 56 -7.98 13.17 -1.53
C ASP A 56 -8.95 13.97 -0.62
N GLY A 57 -8.51 14.22 0.62
CA GLY A 57 -9.30 14.95 1.62
C GLY A 57 -10.24 14.09 2.46
N VAL A 58 -10.28 12.77 2.23
CA VAL A 58 -11.12 11.82 2.99
C VAL A 58 -10.25 10.88 3.82
N GLU A 59 -10.63 10.66 5.08
CA GLU A 59 -10.02 9.63 5.92
C GLU A 59 -10.64 8.26 5.62
N LEU A 60 -9.81 7.27 5.30
CA LEU A 60 -10.28 5.92 4.94
C LEU A 60 -10.16 4.90 6.09
N GLY A 61 -9.55 5.27 7.21
CA GLY A 61 -9.46 4.44 8.41
C GLY A 61 -8.17 3.62 8.54
N MET A 62 -8.19 2.66 9.47
CA MET A 62 -7.04 1.84 9.86
C MET A 62 -7.17 0.41 9.32
N PHE A 63 -6.04 -0.17 8.93
CA PHE A 63 -5.91 -1.47 8.27
C PHE A 63 -4.72 -2.23 8.86
N GLU A 64 -4.90 -3.51 9.18
CA GLU A 64 -3.78 -4.40 9.47
C GLU A 64 -3.26 -4.99 8.14
N VAL A 65 -1.98 -4.81 7.86
CA VAL A 65 -1.35 -5.29 6.62
C VAL A 65 -0.30 -6.34 6.94
N GLN A 66 -0.42 -7.51 6.31
CA GLN A 66 0.57 -8.57 6.42
C GLN A 66 1.75 -8.30 5.48
N CYS A 67 2.91 -8.02 6.06
CA CYS A 67 4.17 -7.77 5.36
C CYS A 67 4.88 -9.10 5.06
N VAL A 68 4.16 -10.04 4.46
CA VAL A 68 4.74 -11.34 4.08
C VAL A 68 5.70 -11.11 2.92
N THR A 69 7.00 -11.25 3.16
CA THR A 69 8.04 -11.22 2.14
C THR A 69 7.82 -12.37 1.15
N ARG A 70 7.07 -12.12 0.06
CA ARG A 70 7.03 -13.04 -1.08
C ARG A 70 7.30 -12.30 -2.40
N PRO A 71 8.19 -12.82 -3.26
CA PRO A 71 8.28 -12.34 -4.63
C PRO A 71 6.96 -12.66 -5.30
N VAL A 72 6.28 -11.66 -5.84
CA VAL A 72 5.13 -11.89 -6.73
C VAL A 72 5.69 -12.52 -8.00
N TYR A 73 5.64 -13.85 -8.10
CA TYR A 73 5.99 -14.58 -9.31
C TYR A 73 4.83 -14.49 -10.30
N THR A 74 5.03 -13.77 -11.41
CA THR A 74 4.04 -13.61 -12.48
C THR A 74 4.08 -14.79 -13.44
N ALA A 75 2.95 -15.45 -13.67
CA ALA A 75 2.81 -16.49 -14.70
C ALA A 75 2.50 -15.85 -16.08
N LYS A 76 3.03 -16.45 -17.16
CA LYS A 76 2.67 -16.15 -18.55
C LYS A 76 1.95 -17.33 -19.19
N ALA A 77 0.99 -17.06 -20.06
CA ALA A 77 0.37 -18.08 -20.90
C ALA A 77 1.38 -18.64 -21.90
N VAL A 78 1.43 -19.97 -21.99
CA VAL A 78 2.22 -20.67 -23.02
C VAL A 78 1.28 -21.02 -24.15
N ASN A 79 1.34 -20.29 -25.26
CA ASN A 79 0.69 -20.72 -26.49
C ASN A 79 1.46 -21.93 -27.04
N ARG A 80 0.84 -23.11 -27.00
CA ARG A 80 1.21 -24.22 -27.88
C ARG A 80 0.32 -24.11 -29.11
N GLY A 81 0.91 -23.71 -30.23
CA GLY A 81 0.25 -23.74 -31.54
C GLY A 81 -0.09 -25.17 -31.98
#